data_AF-A0A7W9AP34-F1
#
_entry.id   AF-A0A7W9AP34-F1
#
_cell.length_a   1.000
_cell.length_b   1.000
_cell.length_c   1.000
_cell.angle_alpha   90.00
_cell.angle_beta   90.00
_cell.angle_gamma   90.00
#
_symmetry.space_group_name_H-M   'P 1'
#
loop_
_entity.id
_entity.type
_entity.pdbx_description
1 polymer ?
#
loop_
_entity_poly.entity_id
_entity_poly.type
_entity_poly.pdbx_seq_one_letter_code
_entity_poly.pdbx_strand_id
1 'polypeptide(L)'
;MQFVAILGLLAGGLILAERRPEDPMSMLLVYAFAMGPAALPVTATALAWLGSYDFHDLATAAFFALFLVALPASPGGRFVPRRGRWLALWAPVLFVLIVANALPLPVIASLSFVSALIAGLMPVIRFRRTPPGIERQQLKWVGLGFTLAFVVLLIRAVLVMVGPAGPWVLLGGMVLFNLGFLILPAGVLV
;
A
#
# COMPACT_ATOMS: atom_id res chain seq x y z
N MET A 1 -10.09 -0.96 16.47
CA MET A 1 -9.52 -0.04 15.44
C MET A 1 -9.04 -0.75 14.19
N GLN A 2 -8.29 -1.86 14.27
CA GLN A 2 -7.82 -2.58 13.07
C GLN A 2 -8.94 -3.10 12.16
N PHE A 3 -10.09 -3.45 12.74
CA PHE A 3 -11.29 -3.78 11.96
C PHE A 3 -11.76 -2.65 11.04
N VAL A 4 -11.59 -1.38 11.44
CA VAL A 4 -11.96 -0.23 10.61
C VAL A 4 -11.04 -0.13 9.40
N ALA A 5 -9.73 -0.35 9.57
CA ALA A 5 -8.78 -0.37 8.45
C ALA A 5 -9.07 -1.51 7.48
N ILE A 6 -9.40 -2.71 7.98
CA ILE A 6 -9.84 -3.84 7.15
C ILE A 6 -11.07 -3.43 6.32
N LEU A 7 -12.12 -2.94 6.97
CA LEU A 7 -13.34 -2.53 6.29
C LEU A 7 -13.08 -1.40 5.29
N GLY A 8 -12.24 -0.43 5.62
CA GLY A 8 -11.92 0.68 4.72
C GLY A 8 -11.15 0.24 3.47
N LEU A 9 -10.23 -0.71 3.59
CA LEU A 9 -9.57 -1.33 2.43
C LEU A 9 -10.57 -2.09 1.58
N LEU A 10 -11.36 -2.99 2.18
CA LEU A 10 -12.34 -3.81 1.45
C LEU A 10 -13.42 -2.95 0.78
N ALA A 11 -14.01 -2.01 1.50
CA ALA A 11 -14.99 -1.07 0.97
C ALA A 11 -14.37 -0.20 -0.13
N GLY A 12 -13.11 0.23 0.05
CA GLY A 12 -12.36 0.97 -0.95
C GLY A 12 -12.20 0.20 -2.26
N GLY A 13 -11.84 -1.07 -2.16
CA GLY A 13 -11.76 -1.99 -3.30
C GLY A 13 -13.12 -2.19 -3.98
N LEU A 14 -14.18 -2.44 -3.21
CA LEU A 14 -15.53 -2.64 -3.74
C LEU A 14 -16.05 -1.40 -4.49
N ILE A 15 -15.95 -0.22 -3.88
CA ILE A 15 -16.37 1.04 -4.51
C ILE A 15 -15.57 1.30 -5.79
N LEU A 16 -14.27 1.00 -5.78
CA LEU A 16 -13.43 1.16 -6.97
C LEU A 16 -13.83 0.18 -8.09
N ALA A 17 -14.13 -1.07 -7.75
CA ALA A 17 -14.61 -2.09 -8.69
C ALA A 17 -15.95 -1.68 -9.32
N GLU A 18 -16.87 -1.12 -8.55
CA GLU A 18 -18.17 -0.63 -9.04
C GLU A 18 -18.00 0.59 -9.96
N ARG A 19 -17.11 1.52 -9.60
CA ARG A 19 -16.90 2.75 -10.37
C ARG A 19 -16.12 2.54 -11.67
N ARG A 20 -15.21 1.57 -11.71
CA ARG A 20 -14.25 1.37 -12.82
C ARG A 20 -13.95 -0.10 -13.09
N PRO A 21 -14.95 -0.93 -13.43
CA PRO A 21 -14.75 -2.38 -13.63
C PRO A 21 -13.91 -2.72 -14.86
N GLU A 22 -13.94 -1.88 -15.90
CA GLU A 22 -13.24 -2.13 -17.17
C GLU A 22 -11.82 -1.54 -17.19
N ASP A 23 -11.43 -0.75 -16.19
CA ASP A 23 -10.09 -0.17 -16.12
C ASP A 23 -9.12 -1.18 -15.46
N PRO A 24 -8.18 -1.78 -16.22
CA PRO A 24 -7.26 -2.78 -15.68
C PRO A 24 -6.46 -2.25 -14.49
N MET A 25 -6.21 -0.94 -14.49
CA MET A 25 -5.42 -0.28 -13.46
C MET A 25 -6.18 -0.19 -12.13
N SER A 26 -7.45 0.16 -12.21
CA SER A 26 -8.35 0.17 -11.07
C SER A 26 -8.52 -1.25 -10.53
N MET A 27 -8.59 -2.26 -11.38
CA MET A 27 -8.67 -3.67 -10.96
C MET A 27 -7.42 -4.15 -10.20
N LEU A 28 -6.22 -3.73 -10.60
CA LEU A 28 -5.00 -4.03 -9.82
C LEU A 28 -5.08 -3.44 -8.41
N LEU A 29 -5.60 -2.23 -8.26
CA LEU A 29 -5.80 -1.60 -6.95
C LEU A 29 -6.92 -2.28 -6.15
N VAL A 30 -7.99 -2.74 -6.80
CA VAL A 30 -9.05 -3.54 -6.17
C VAL A 30 -8.45 -4.81 -5.56
N TYR A 31 -7.66 -5.57 -6.33
CA TYR A 31 -7.00 -6.76 -5.82
C TYR A 31 -5.98 -6.44 -4.72
N ALA A 32 -5.26 -5.33 -4.84
CA ALA A 32 -4.37 -4.88 -3.78
C ALA A 32 -5.17 -4.63 -2.50
N PHE A 33 -6.27 -3.86 -2.56
CA PHE A 33 -7.12 -3.59 -1.40
C PHE A 33 -7.79 -4.83 -0.82
N ALA A 34 -8.10 -5.83 -1.63
CA ALA A 34 -8.61 -7.11 -1.14
C ALA A 34 -7.56 -7.90 -0.33
N MET A 35 -6.29 -7.82 -0.73
CA MET A 35 -5.17 -8.51 -0.06
C MET A 35 -4.57 -7.71 1.10
N GLY A 36 -4.70 -6.38 1.08
CA GLY A 36 -4.15 -5.46 2.09
C GLY A 36 -4.49 -5.77 3.55
N PRO A 37 -5.69 -6.26 3.89
CA PRO A 37 -6.03 -6.69 5.24
C PRO A 37 -5.06 -7.73 5.83
N ALA A 38 -4.43 -8.57 5.01
CA ALA A 38 -3.45 -9.54 5.47
C ALA A 38 -2.22 -8.86 6.11
N ALA A 39 -1.83 -7.67 5.64
CA ALA A 39 -0.69 -6.93 6.20
C ALA A 39 -0.99 -6.30 7.58
N LEU A 40 -2.21 -6.43 8.10
CA LEU A 40 -2.60 -5.90 9.41
C LEU A 40 -2.35 -6.96 10.51
N PRO A 41 -1.74 -6.57 11.66
CA PRO A 41 -1.37 -7.52 12.71
C PRO A 41 -2.50 -8.41 13.23
N VAL A 42 -3.72 -7.90 13.39
CA VAL A 42 -4.86 -8.71 13.86
C VAL A 42 -5.18 -9.85 12.88
N THR A 43 -5.06 -9.60 11.58
CA THR A 43 -5.29 -10.60 10.54
C THR A 43 -4.18 -11.63 10.54
N ALA A 44 -2.92 -11.19 10.68
CA ALA A 44 -1.76 -12.07 10.83
C ALA A 44 -1.94 -13.03 12.02
N THR A 45 -2.32 -12.49 13.18
CA THR A 45 -2.58 -13.30 14.38
C THR A 45 -3.76 -14.27 14.16
N ALA A 46 -4.86 -13.80 13.57
CA ALA A 46 -6.02 -14.65 13.30
C ALA A 46 -5.66 -15.81 12.33
N LEU A 47 -4.92 -15.53 11.27
CA LEU A 47 -4.46 -16.55 10.32
C LEU A 47 -3.47 -17.53 10.96
N ALA A 48 -2.59 -17.06 11.83
CA ALA A 48 -1.70 -17.92 12.62
C ALA A 48 -2.50 -18.88 13.51
N TRP A 49 -3.56 -18.40 14.17
CA TRP A 49 -4.43 -19.22 15.01
C TRP A 49 -5.20 -20.28 14.22
N LEU A 50 -5.51 -20.00 12.95
CA LEU A 50 -6.17 -20.93 12.03
C LEU A 50 -5.20 -21.89 11.34
N GLY A 51 -3.89 -21.81 11.62
CA GLY A 51 -2.86 -22.61 10.95
C GLY A 51 -2.58 -22.22 9.50
N SER A 52 -3.01 -21.03 9.09
CA SER A 52 -2.95 -20.54 7.70
C SER A 52 -1.97 -19.36 7.54
N TYR A 53 -0.84 -19.41 8.24
CA TYR A 53 0.14 -18.31 8.22
C TYR A 53 0.78 -18.13 6.83
N ASP A 54 0.91 -19.19 6.04
CA ASP A 54 1.41 -19.08 4.65
C ASP A 54 0.52 -18.17 3.79
N PHE A 55 -0.79 -18.14 4.07
CA PHE A 55 -1.71 -17.24 3.38
C PHE A 55 -1.47 -15.77 3.77
N HIS A 56 -1.07 -15.50 5.01
CA HIS A 56 -0.69 -14.15 5.44
C HIS A 56 0.49 -13.63 4.61
N ASP A 57 1.54 -14.44 4.45
CA ASP A 57 2.75 -14.05 3.71
C ASP A 57 2.42 -13.87 2.23
N LEU A 58 1.66 -14.80 1.65
CA LEU A 58 1.20 -14.73 0.26
C LEU A 58 0.37 -13.46 -0.01
N ALA A 59 -0.64 -13.18 0.81
CA ALA A 59 -1.53 -12.05 0.63
C ALA A 59 -0.79 -10.72 0.89
N THR A 60 0.08 -10.67 1.90
CA THR A 60 0.92 -9.49 2.16
C THR A 60 1.87 -9.21 0.99
N ALA A 61 2.52 -10.25 0.45
CA ALA A 61 3.37 -10.13 -0.72
C ALA A 61 2.58 -9.64 -1.94
N ALA A 62 1.39 -10.21 -2.18
CA ALA A 62 0.50 -9.82 -3.27
C ALA A 62 0.08 -8.35 -3.15
N PHE A 63 -0.31 -7.90 -1.96
CA PHE A 63 -0.65 -6.51 -1.68
C PHE A 63 0.48 -5.56 -2.11
N PHE A 64 1.72 -5.81 -1.66
CA PHE A 64 2.86 -4.96 -2.03
C PHE A 64 3.17 -5.03 -3.52
N ALA A 65 3.22 -6.24 -4.11
CA ALA A 65 3.53 -6.41 -5.52
C ALA A 65 2.52 -5.69 -6.43
N LEU A 66 1.22 -5.83 -6.14
CA LEU A 66 0.17 -5.13 -6.88
C LEU A 66 0.31 -3.62 -6.75
N PHE A 67 0.61 -3.09 -5.56
CA PHE A 67 0.85 -1.65 -5.37
C PHE A 67 2.06 -1.11 -6.12
N LEU A 68 3.16 -1.88 -6.17
CA LEU A 68 4.38 -1.50 -6.90
C LEU A 68 4.17 -1.43 -8.40
N VAL A 69 3.24 -2.21 -8.94
CA VAL A 69 2.81 -2.11 -10.34
C VAL A 69 1.79 -0.98 -10.48
N ALA A 70 0.85 -0.88 -9.52
CA ALA A 70 -0.33 -0.06 -9.66
C ALA A 70 -0.05 1.45 -9.56
N LEU A 71 0.81 1.88 -8.64
CA LEU A 71 1.04 3.33 -8.48
C LEU A 71 1.83 3.94 -9.63
N PRO A 72 2.92 3.34 -10.13
CA PRO A 72 3.71 3.95 -11.20
C PRO A 72 2.99 4.06 -12.53
N ALA A 73 2.02 3.19 -12.80
CA ALA A 73 1.26 3.20 -14.05
C ALA A 73 -0.07 3.98 -13.93
N SER A 74 -0.50 4.33 -12.71
CA SER A 74 -1.78 4.99 -12.46
C SER A 74 -1.86 6.40 -13.08
N PRO A 75 -3.04 6.84 -13.56
CA PRO A 75 -4.28 6.06 -13.70
C PRO A 75 -4.35 5.27 -15.02
N GLY A 76 -3.78 5.78 -16.11
CA GLY A 76 -3.99 5.22 -17.45
C GLY A 76 -3.06 4.06 -17.88
N GLY A 77 -2.49 3.29 -16.95
CA GLY A 77 -1.59 2.16 -17.24
C GLY A 77 -0.23 2.51 -17.88
N ARG A 78 0.08 3.79 -18.07
CA ARG A 78 1.34 4.26 -18.67
C ARG A 78 2.36 4.59 -17.60
N PHE A 79 3.54 4.00 -17.68
CA PHE A 79 4.64 4.30 -16.77
C PHE A 79 5.28 5.66 -17.11
N VAL A 80 4.97 6.67 -16.30
CA VAL A 80 5.56 8.01 -16.41
C VAL A 80 6.05 8.44 -15.02
N PRO A 81 7.37 8.56 -14.80
CA PRO A 81 8.47 8.40 -15.77
C PRO A 81 8.67 6.94 -16.22
N ARG A 82 9.23 6.74 -17.42
CA ARG A 82 9.50 5.39 -17.98
C ARG A 82 10.32 4.48 -17.04
N ARG A 83 11.17 5.07 -16.19
CA ARG A 83 11.95 4.34 -15.18
C ARG A 83 11.07 3.65 -14.13
N GLY A 84 9.84 4.12 -13.92
CA GLY A 84 8.85 3.47 -13.04
C GLY A 84 8.51 2.03 -13.47
N ARG A 85 8.74 1.66 -14.73
CA ARG A 85 8.57 0.27 -15.21
C ARG A 85 9.47 -0.73 -14.49
N TRP A 86 10.62 -0.28 -13.97
CA TRP A 86 11.52 -1.15 -13.23
C TRP A 86 10.90 -1.61 -11.90
N LEU A 87 9.97 -0.84 -11.33
CA LEU A 87 9.21 -1.28 -10.15
C LEU A 87 8.27 -2.43 -10.48
N ALA A 88 7.65 -2.41 -11.66
CA ALA A 88 6.81 -3.52 -12.10
C ALA A 88 7.60 -4.81 -12.33
N LEU A 89 8.86 -4.69 -12.80
CA LEU A 89 9.78 -5.82 -12.93
C LEU A 89 10.33 -6.28 -11.57
N TRP A 90 10.48 -5.35 -10.61
CA TRP A 90 10.92 -5.65 -9.25
C TRP A 90 9.82 -6.31 -8.41
N ALA A 91 8.54 -6.00 -8.66
CA ALA A 91 7.40 -6.53 -7.92
C ALA A 91 7.39 -8.07 -7.78
N PRO A 92 7.58 -8.89 -8.84
CA PRO A 92 7.64 -10.35 -8.69
C PRO A 92 8.85 -10.82 -7.90
N VAL A 93 9.99 -10.12 -7.98
CA VAL A 93 11.18 -10.46 -7.19
C VAL A 93 10.90 -10.22 -5.71
N LEU A 94 10.37 -9.04 -5.36
CA LEU A 94 10.00 -8.73 -3.98
C LEU A 94 8.93 -9.70 -3.45
N PHE A 95 7.96 -10.07 -4.28
CA PHE A 95 6.95 -11.07 -3.95
C PHE A 95 7.59 -12.40 -3.53
N VAL A 96 8.49 -12.93 -4.36
CA VAL A 96 9.18 -14.19 -4.07
C VAL A 96 10.04 -14.08 -2.82
N LEU A 97 10.76 -12.96 -2.63
CA LEU A 97 11.58 -12.75 -1.42
C LEU A 97 10.74 -12.77 -0.14
N ILE A 98 9.54 -12.20 -0.17
CA ILE A 98 8.60 -12.22 0.96
C ILE A 98 8.08 -13.64 1.19
N VAL A 99 7.48 -14.28 0.17
CA VAL A 99 6.83 -15.59 0.31
C VAL A 99 7.82 -16.69 0.67
N ALA A 100 9.01 -16.67 0.08
CA ALA A 100 10.05 -17.65 0.38
C ALA A 100 10.79 -17.37 1.70
N ASN A 101 10.46 -16.27 2.39
CA ASN A 101 11.18 -15.81 3.59
C ASN A 101 12.71 -15.81 3.38
N ALA A 102 13.14 -15.39 2.19
CA ALA A 102 14.51 -15.58 1.71
C ALA A 102 15.55 -14.64 2.37
N LEU A 103 15.09 -13.63 3.11
CA LEU A 103 15.91 -12.61 3.77
C LEU A 103 15.39 -12.34 5.19
N PRO A 104 16.23 -11.81 6.10
CA PRO A 104 15.78 -11.41 7.44
C PRO A 104 14.66 -10.36 7.38
N LEU A 105 13.68 -10.48 8.28
CA LEU A 105 12.51 -9.59 8.33
C LEU A 105 12.84 -8.09 8.28
N PRO A 106 13.86 -7.56 9.00
CA PRO A 106 14.20 -6.15 8.91
C PRO A 106 14.60 -5.72 7.49
N VAL A 107 15.33 -6.57 6.77
CA VAL A 107 15.78 -6.31 5.40
C VAL A 107 14.59 -6.29 4.44
N ILE A 108 13.71 -7.28 4.52
CA ILE A 108 12.48 -7.35 3.71
C ILE A 108 11.61 -6.13 3.98
N ALA A 109 11.39 -5.78 5.25
CA ALA A 109 10.59 -4.62 5.64
C ALA A 109 11.17 -3.32 5.07
N SER A 110 12.50 -3.12 5.14
CA SER A 110 13.16 -1.97 4.54
C SER A 110 13.02 -1.94 3.01
N LEU A 111 13.22 -3.08 2.33
CA LEU A 111 13.07 -3.16 0.87
C LEU A 111 11.63 -2.84 0.44
N SER A 112 10.62 -3.42 1.12
CA SER A 112 9.21 -3.15 0.84
C SER A 112 8.86 -1.68 1.08
N PHE A 113 9.33 -1.10 2.19
CA PHE A 113 9.06 0.30 2.52
C PHE A 113 9.70 1.26 1.51
N VAL A 114 10.98 1.07 1.17
CA VAL A 114 11.68 1.89 0.17
C VAL A 114 11.04 1.72 -1.22
N SER A 115 10.71 0.49 -1.62
CA SER A 115 10.06 0.24 -2.92
C SER A 115 8.73 0.97 -3.02
N ALA A 116 7.93 0.91 -1.95
CA ALA A 116 6.64 1.56 -1.90
C ALA A 116 6.78 3.10 -1.88
N LEU A 117 7.75 3.66 -1.17
CA LEU A 117 8.09 5.09 -1.25
C LEU A 117 8.41 5.53 -2.68
N ILE A 118 9.27 4.78 -3.39
CA ILE A 118 9.62 5.08 -4.78
C ILE A 118 8.37 5.01 -5.66
N ALA A 119 7.51 4.00 -5.47
CA ALA A 119 6.24 3.88 -6.20
C ALA A 119 5.32 5.08 -5.96
N GLY A 120 5.23 5.56 -4.72
CA GLY A 120 4.48 6.76 -4.33
C GLY A 120 4.96 8.05 -4.95
N LEU A 121 6.27 8.18 -5.20
CA LEU A 121 6.84 9.34 -5.87
C LEU A 121 6.45 9.39 -7.36
N MET A 122 6.08 8.27 -7.98
CA MET A 122 5.78 8.23 -9.42
C MET A 122 4.54 9.07 -9.79
N PRO A 123 3.36 8.93 -9.12
CA PRO A 123 2.24 9.84 -9.32
C PRO A 123 2.59 11.32 -9.11
N VAL A 124 3.44 11.64 -8.13
CA VAL A 124 3.88 13.02 -7.85
C VAL A 124 4.72 13.59 -8.99
N ILE A 125 5.68 12.81 -9.50
CA ILE A 125 6.51 13.21 -10.65
C ILE A 125 5.63 13.38 -11.89
N ARG A 126 4.67 12.48 -12.13
CA ARG A 126 3.74 12.55 -13.26
C ARG A 126 2.82 13.77 -13.14
N PHE A 127 2.28 14.05 -11.96
CA PHE A 127 1.44 15.22 -11.68
C PHE A 127 2.09 16.54 -12.10
N ARG A 128 3.41 16.69 -11.91
CA ARG A 128 4.15 17.91 -12.31
C ARG A 128 4.29 18.06 -13.83
N ARG A 129 4.11 16.98 -14.60
CA ARG A 129 4.28 16.93 -16.06
C ARG A 129 2.94 16.85 -16.82
N THR A 130 1.86 16.49 -16.14
CA THR A 130 0.53 16.39 -16.75
C THR A 130 -0.11 17.78 -16.87
N PRO A 131 -0.63 18.17 -18.05
CA PRO A 131 -1.38 19.42 -18.22
C PRO A 131 -2.68 19.44 -17.38
N PRO A 132 -3.29 20.61 -17.13
CA PRO A 132 -4.57 20.71 -16.43
C PRO A 132 -5.65 19.82 -17.07
N GLY A 133 -6.37 19.05 -16.24
CA GLY A 133 -7.40 18.12 -16.67
C GLY A 133 -7.78 17.13 -15.57
N ILE A 134 -8.75 16.24 -15.86
CA ILE A 134 -9.25 15.23 -14.91
C ILE A 134 -8.11 14.28 -14.48
N GLU A 135 -7.27 13.83 -15.40
CA GLU A 135 -6.12 12.97 -15.11
C GLU A 135 -5.18 13.61 -14.08
N ARG A 136 -4.95 14.93 -14.18
CA ARG A 136 -4.11 15.66 -13.25
C ARG A 136 -4.73 15.72 -11.85
N GLN A 137 -6.06 15.81 -11.74
CA GLN A 137 -6.74 15.76 -10.45
C GLN A 137 -6.64 14.37 -9.80
N GLN A 138 -6.82 13.30 -10.59
CA GLN A 138 -6.64 11.92 -10.09
C GLN A 138 -5.20 11.69 -9.60
N LEU A 139 -4.20 12.12 -10.36
CA LEU A 139 -2.80 12.03 -9.95
C LEU A 139 -2.50 12.83 -8.68
N LYS A 140 -3.15 13.98 -8.51
CA LYS A 140 -3.04 14.79 -7.30
C LYS A 140 -3.54 14.00 -6.09
N TRP A 141 -4.74 13.42 -6.17
CA TRP A 141 -5.36 12.72 -5.06
C TRP A 141 -4.67 11.39 -4.74
N VAL A 142 -4.32 10.61 -5.77
CA VAL A 142 -3.52 9.38 -5.60
C VAL A 142 -2.16 9.70 -4.98
N GLY A 143 -1.46 10.71 -5.50
CA GLY A 143 -0.17 11.14 -4.98
C GLY A 143 -0.26 11.66 -3.54
N LEU A 144 -1.26 12.49 -3.22
CA LEU A 144 -1.49 13.01 -1.88
C LEU A 144 -1.85 11.91 -0.89
N GLY A 145 -2.82 11.05 -1.20
CA GLY A 145 -3.24 9.97 -0.32
C GLY A 145 -2.09 9.01 -0.04
N PHE A 146 -1.34 8.61 -1.08
CA PHE A 146 -0.21 7.73 -0.87
C PHE A 146 0.93 8.39 -0.07
N THR A 147 1.29 9.64 -0.40
CA THR A 147 2.32 10.38 0.36
C THR A 147 1.91 10.54 1.82
N LEU A 148 0.66 10.92 2.07
CA LEU A 148 0.14 11.11 3.41
C LEU A 148 0.10 9.79 4.19
N ALA A 149 -0.34 8.70 3.58
CA ALA A 149 -0.30 7.36 4.18
C ALA A 149 1.13 6.99 4.61
N PHE A 150 2.12 7.22 3.75
CA PHE A 150 3.52 6.93 4.05
C PHE A 150 4.12 7.84 5.13
N VAL A 151 3.79 9.13 5.11
CA VAL A 151 4.19 10.06 6.18
C VAL A 151 3.63 9.60 7.52
N VAL A 152 2.35 9.21 7.57
CA VAL A 152 1.72 8.68 8.79
C VAL A 152 2.39 7.39 9.26
N LEU A 153 2.71 6.46 8.35
CA LEU A 153 3.42 5.22 8.68
C LEU A 153 4.88 5.48 9.12
N LEU A 154 5.53 6.50 8.58
CA LEU A 154 6.87 6.92 9.00
C LEU A 154 6.84 7.55 10.39
N ILE A 155 5.88 8.44 10.66
CA ILE A 155 5.68 9.02 12.01
C ILE A 155 5.44 7.90 13.02
N ARG A 156 4.63 6.90 12.67
CA ARG A 156 4.46 5.71 13.50
C ARG A 156 5.80 5.00 13.76
N ALA A 157 6.58 4.74 12.72
CA ALA A 157 7.85 4.04 12.86
C ALA A 157 8.80 4.79 13.81
N VAL A 158 8.92 6.12 13.65
CA VAL A 158 9.72 6.98 14.52
C VAL A 158 9.19 6.98 15.96
N LEU A 159 7.86 7.11 16.13
CA LEU A 159 7.21 7.09 17.45
C LEU A 159 7.49 5.79 18.20
N VAL A 160 7.40 4.64 17.53
CA VAL A 160 7.66 3.32 18.13
C VAL A 160 9.16 3.12 18.39
N MET A 161 10.03 3.67 17.55
CA MET A 161 11.49 3.51 17.68
C MET A 161 12.10 4.35 18.81
N VAL A 162 11.63 5.60 18.97
CA VAL A 162 12.24 6.58 19.90
C VAL A 162 11.37 6.85 21.13
N GLY A 163 10.08 6.56 21.06
CA GLY A 163 9.14 6.80 22.15
C GLY A 163 9.38 5.87 23.35
N PRO A 164 9.09 6.33 24.59
CA PRO A 164 9.18 5.48 25.76
C PRO A 164 8.21 4.31 25.63
N ALA A 165 8.68 3.09 25.88
CA ALA A 165 7.83 1.91 25.88
C ALA A 165 6.71 2.09 26.92
N GLY A 166 5.48 2.27 26.44
CA GLY A 166 4.34 2.59 27.28
C GLY A 166 3.02 2.49 26.53
N PRO A 167 1.89 2.39 27.26
CA PRO A 167 0.58 2.11 26.68
C PRO A 167 0.14 3.19 25.67
N TRP A 168 0.48 4.45 25.91
CA TRP A 168 0.12 5.55 25.03
C TRP A 168 0.90 5.56 23.71
N VAL A 169 2.17 5.18 23.73
CA VAL A 169 2.99 5.05 22.51
C VAL A 169 2.50 3.89 21.66
N LEU A 170 2.14 2.76 22.28
CA LEU A 170 1.54 1.63 21.59
C LEU A 170 0.18 1.98 20.99
N LEU A 171 -0.69 2.66 21.74
CA LEU A 171 -1.99 3.11 21.26
C LEU A 171 -1.85 4.10 20.09
N GLY A 172 -1.00 5.12 20.23
CA GLY A 172 -0.72 6.09 19.18
C GLY A 172 -0.15 5.42 17.93
N GLY A 173 0.80 4.51 18.10
CA GLY A 173 1.36 3.71 17.00
C GLY A 173 0.30 2.85 16.30
N MET A 174 -0.64 2.27 17.04
CA MET A 174 -1.75 1.51 16.48
C MET A 174 -2.72 2.42 15.71
N VAL A 175 -3.05 3.60 16.23
CA VAL A 175 -3.92 4.58 15.54
C VAL A 175 -3.28 5.03 14.23
N LEU A 176 -2.01 5.45 14.26
CA LEU A 176 -1.28 5.90 13.07
C LEU A 176 -1.16 4.78 12.03
N PHE A 177 -0.88 3.55 12.44
CA PHE A 177 -0.84 2.41 11.52
C PHE A 177 -2.17 2.24 10.77
N ASN A 178 -3.29 2.26 11.50
CA ASN A 178 -4.62 2.13 10.89
C ASN A 178 -4.97 3.30 9.98
N LEU A 179 -4.64 4.52 10.38
CA LEU A 179 -4.85 5.71 9.54
C LEU A 179 -4.06 5.60 8.24
N GLY A 180 -2.80 5.16 8.29
CA GLY A 180 -1.99 4.95 7.09
C GLY A 180 -2.70 4.06 6.07
N PHE A 181 -3.24 2.92 6.50
CA PHE A 181 -3.97 2.01 5.60
C PHE A 181 -5.33 2.55 5.15
N LEU A 182 -6.03 3.34 5.95
CA LEU A 182 -7.31 3.97 5.55
C LEU A 182 -7.14 5.09 4.52
N ILE A 183 -6.02 5.82 4.57
CA ILE A 183 -5.74 6.92 3.66
C ILE A 183 -5.45 6.39 2.24
N LEU A 184 -4.90 5.18 2.09
CA LEU A 184 -4.59 4.58 0.79
C LEU A 184 -5.83 4.50 -0.15
N PRO A 185 -6.95 3.82 0.22
CA PRO A 185 -8.14 3.79 -0.62
C PRO A 185 -8.79 5.17 -0.74
N ALA A 186 -8.76 6.00 0.30
CA ALA A 186 -9.31 7.36 0.23
C ALA A 186 -8.61 8.21 -0.83
N GLY A 187 -7.29 8.08 -1.01
CA GLY A 187 -6.54 8.79 -2.05
C GLY A 187 -6.87 8.34 -3.48
N VAL A 188 -7.27 7.08 -3.66
CA VAL A 188 -7.57 6.50 -4.97
C VAL A 188 -9.01 6.78 -5.41
N LEU A 189 -9.93 6.92 -4.47
CA LEU A 189 -11.36 7.07 -4.75
C LEU A 189 -11.83 8.50 -5.11
N VAL A 190 -10.95 9.49 -4.97
CA VAL A 190 -11.23 10.93 -5.24
C VAL A 190 -10.76 11.33 -6.63
#